data_AF-A0A7W0J2B9-F1
#
_entry.id   AF-A0A7W0J2B9-F1
#
_cell.length_a   1.000
_cell.length_b   1.000
_cell.length_c   1.000
_cell.angle_alpha   90.00
_cell.angle_beta   90.00
_cell.angle_gamma   90.00
#
_symmetry.space_group_name_H-M   'P 1'
#
loop_
_entity.id
_entity.type
_entity.pdbx_description
1 polymer ?
#
loop_
_entity_poly.entity_id
_entity_poly.type
_entity_poly.pdbx_seq_one_letter_code
_entity_poly.pdbx_strand_id
1 'polypeptide(L)'
;GDKRTELCNAALDQPSVKDAAAVIVFSAVYKRTTGKYREKGIRYVHIEVGHAAQNIYLQAVSLNLGTVVIGAFDDEEVKKIMNIGDKEQPLYIMPVGKE
;
A
#
# COMPACT_ATOMS: atom_id res chain seq x y z
N GLY A 1 5.61 -6.35 -15.68
CA GLY A 1 6.81 -5.54 -16.00
C GLY A 1 7.10 -4.61 -14.85
N ASP A 2 8.15 -3.79 -14.94
CA ASP A 2 8.42 -2.76 -13.92
C ASP A 2 7.33 -1.68 -13.95
N LYS A 3 6.71 -1.42 -12.80
CA LYS A 3 5.60 -0.47 -12.63
C LYS A 3 5.98 0.73 -11.75
N ARG A 4 7.22 0.82 -11.28
CA ARG A 4 7.65 1.82 -10.29
C ARG A 4 7.46 3.26 -10.78
N THR A 5 7.76 3.55 -12.05
CA THR A 5 7.53 4.89 -12.64
C THR A 5 6.05 5.25 -12.69
N GLU A 6 5.20 4.34 -13.13
CA GLU A 6 3.74 4.56 -13.18
C GLU A 6 3.19 4.79 -11.76
N LEU A 7 3.59 3.96 -10.79
CA LEU A 7 3.21 4.10 -9.39
C LEU A 7 3.73 5.39 -8.75
N CYS A 8 4.94 5.84 -9.09
CA CYS A 8 5.51 7.10 -8.61
C CYS A 8 4.64 8.28 -9.03
N ASN A 9 4.24 8.32 -10.30
CA ASN A 9 3.37 9.37 -10.82
C ASN A 9 2.00 9.35 -10.12
N ALA A 10 1.41 8.16 -9.93
CA ALA A 10 0.15 8.01 -9.21
C ALA A 10 0.27 8.39 -7.72
N ALA A 11 1.46 8.25 -7.14
CA ALA A 11 1.81 8.64 -5.78
C ALA A 11 2.33 10.09 -5.70
N LEU A 12 1.80 11.00 -6.50
CA LEU A 12 2.14 12.43 -6.45
C LEU A 12 3.65 12.70 -6.59
N ASP A 13 4.31 11.96 -7.49
CA ASP A 13 5.73 12.07 -7.82
C ASP A 13 6.69 11.83 -6.64
N GLN A 14 6.29 11.01 -5.66
CA GLN A 14 7.15 10.64 -4.52
C GLN A 14 8.34 9.76 -4.97
N PRO A 15 9.59 10.27 -4.96
CA PRO A 15 10.73 9.59 -5.59
C PRO A 15 11.07 8.23 -4.98
N SER A 16 10.79 8.06 -3.68
CA SER A 16 11.01 6.81 -2.97
C SER A 16 10.30 5.62 -3.63
N VAL A 17 9.17 5.83 -4.32
CA VAL A 17 8.44 4.78 -5.07
C VAL A 17 9.23 4.32 -6.29
N LYS A 18 9.82 5.29 -7.02
CA LYS A 18 10.57 5.03 -8.25
C LYS A 18 11.89 4.31 -7.97
N ASP A 19 12.58 4.74 -6.93
CA ASP A 19 13.94 4.28 -6.60
C ASP A 19 13.95 3.00 -5.76
N ALA A 20 12.80 2.60 -5.21
CA ALA A 20 12.65 1.39 -4.41
C ALA A 20 13.09 0.13 -5.14
N ALA A 21 13.74 -0.81 -4.44
CA ALA A 21 14.01 -2.14 -5.00
C ALA A 21 12.72 -2.94 -5.20
N ALA A 22 11.73 -2.75 -4.32
CA ALA A 22 10.40 -3.32 -4.40
C ALA A 22 9.35 -2.32 -3.87
N VAL A 23 8.12 -2.40 -4.37
CA VAL A 23 7.00 -1.58 -3.88
C VAL A 23 5.87 -2.51 -3.47
N ILE A 24 5.42 -2.39 -2.23
CA ILE A 24 4.31 -3.16 -1.67
C ILE A 24 3.08 -2.28 -1.64
N VAL A 25 1.97 -2.71 -2.24
CA VAL A 25 0.70 -1.99 -2.23
C VAL A 25 -0.27 -2.75 -1.33
N PHE A 26 -0.75 -2.10 -0.28
CA PHE A 26 -1.86 -2.63 0.51
C PHE A 26 -3.18 -2.28 -0.13
N SER A 27 -4.07 -3.25 -0.19
CA SER A 27 -5.45 -3.04 -0.60
C SER A 27 -6.41 -3.84 0.27
N ALA A 28 -7.68 -3.45 0.25
CA ALA A 28 -8.70 -4.11 1.04
C ALA A 28 -10.00 -4.32 0.26
N VAL A 29 -10.56 -5.52 0.40
CA VAL A 29 -11.95 -5.81 0.05
C VAL A 29 -12.82 -5.56 1.28
N TYR A 30 -13.29 -4.33 1.46
CA TYR A 30 -14.04 -3.91 2.67
C TYR A 30 -15.18 -4.86 3.05
N LYS A 31 -15.93 -5.38 2.05
CA LYS A 31 -17.05 -6.31 2.27
C LYS A 31 -16.67 -7.57 3.05
N ARG A 32 -15.40 -8.02 2.99
CA ARG A 32 -14.93 -9.19 3.76
C ARG A 32 -15.00 -8.94 5.27
N THR A 33 -14.71 -7.71 5.71
CA THR A 33 -14.72 -7.34 7.13
C THR A 33 -16.05 -6.72 7.54
N THR A 34 -16.63 -5.86 6.71
CA THR A 34 -17.91 -5.19 7.01
C THR A 34 -19.10 -6.15 6.94
N GLY A 35 -19.01 -7.26 6.19
CA GLY A 35 -20.04 -8.30 6.21
C GLY A 35 -20.28 -8.88 7.61
N LYS A 36 -19.22 -9.03 8.42
CA LYS A 36 -19.30 -9.52 9.80
C LYS A 36 -19.49 -8.40 10.82
N TYR A 37 -18.74 -7.31 10.67
CA TYR A 37 -18.64 -6.25 11.70
C TYR A 37 -19.42 -4.98 11.38
N ARG A 38 -20.19 -4.97 10.27
CA ARG A 38 -20.95 -3.81 9.78
C ARG A 38 -20.04 -2.58 9.67
N GLU A 39 -20.50 -1.41 10.11
CA GLU A 39 -19.77 -0.14 10.04
C GLU A 39 -18.42 -0.18 10.79
N LYS A 40 -18.34 -0.92 11.91
CA LYS A 40 -17.06 -1.10 12.63
C LYS A 40 -16.00 -1.79 11.79
N GLY A 41 -16.41 -2.57 10.78
CA GLY A 41 -15.50 -3.23 9.87
C GLY A 41 -14.59 -2.28 9.11
N ILE A 42 -15.04 -1.05 8.80
CA ILE A 42 -14.19 -0.03 8.15
C ILE A 42 -13.01 0.33 9.06
N ARG A 43 -13.30 0.60 10.34
CA ARG A 43 -12.27 0.88 11.35
C ARG A 43 -11.29 -0.28 11.48
N TYR A 44 -11.79 -1.52 11.50
CA TYR A 44 -10.93 -2.69 11.62
C TYR A 44 -10.04 -2.88 10.40
N VAL A 45 -10.53 -2.65 9.18
CA VAL A 45 -9.68 -2.70 7.97
C VAL A 45 -8.49 -1.76 8.09
N HIS A 46 -8.70 -0.51 8.52
CA HIS A 46 -7.59 0.44 8.68
C HIS A 46 -6.62 0.05 9.80
N ILE A 47 -7.12 -0.48 10.92
CA ILE A 47 -6.27 -0.99 12.00
C ILE A 47 -5.38 -2.15 11.51
N GLU A 48 -5.96 -3.11 10.80
CA GLU A 48 -5.23 -4.27 10.27
C GLU A 48 -4.16 -3.85 9.25
N VAL A 49 -4.48 -2.92 8.37
CA VAL A 49 -3.53 -2.39 7.37
C VAL A 49 -2.38 -1.64 8.06
N GLY A 50 -2.66 -0.88 9.12
CA GLY A 50 -1.64 -0.25 9.96
C GLY A 50 -0.72 -1.27 10.64
N HIS A 51 -1.28 -2.32 11.24
CA HIS A 51 -0.49 -3.39 11.86
C HIS A 51 0.39 -4.12 10.83
N ALA A 52 -0.16 -4.45 9.66
CA ALA A 52 0.59 -5.12 8.61
C ALA A 52 1.71 -4.23 8.04
N ALA A 53 1.45 -2.93 7.84
CA ALA A 53 2.47 -1.96 7.44
C ALA A 53 3.59 -1.86 8.49
N GLN A 54 3.26 -1.85 9.79
CA GLN A 54 4.27 -1.81 10.85
C GLN A 54 5.14 -3.08 10.86
N ASN A 55 4.59 -4.24 10.56
CA ASN A 55 5.39 -5.46 10.41
C ASN A 55 6.39 -5.33 9.26
N ILE A 56 6.03 -4.69 8.15
CA ILE A 56 6.97 -4.42 7.05
C ILE A 56 8.08 -3.47 7.50
N TYR A 57 7.76 -2.40 8.25
CA TYR A 57 8.79 -1.54 8.84
C TYR A 57 9.79 -2.33 9.68
N LEU A 58 9.31 -3.19 10.59
CA LEU A 58 10.17 -4.01 11.45
C LEU A 58 11.05 -4.98 10.66
N GLN A 59 10.49 -5.60 9.61
CA GLN A 59 11.24 -6.48 8.74
C GLN A 59 12.29 -5.72 7.91
N ALA A 60 11.93 -4.57 7.35
CA ALA A 60 12.86 -3.72 6.59
C ALA A 60 14.07 -3.35 7.47
N VAL A 61 13.83 -2.82 8.67
CA VAL A 61 14.90 -2.48 9.62
C VAL A 61 15.76 -3.70 9.97
N SER A 62 15.15 -4.87 10.21
CA SER A 62 15.92 -6.10 10.53
C SER A 62 16.85 -6.55 9.41
N LEU A 63 16.56 -6.15 8.16
CA LEU A 63 17.33 -6.47 6.97
C LEU A 63 18.27 -5.32 6.54
N ASN A 64 18.37 -4.24 7.33
CA ASN A 64 19.06 -2.99 6.97
C ASN A 64 18.52 -2.39 5.67
N LEU A 65 17.20 -2.37 5.54
CA LEU A 65 16.44 -1.73 4.46
C LEU A 65 15.56 -0.61 5.03
N GLY A 66 15.29 0.38 4.20
CA GLY A 66 14.36 1.47 4.48
C GLY A 66 13.00 1.21 3.85
N THR A 67 11.94 1.73 4.47
CA THR A 67 10.60 1.80 3.88
C THR A 67 9.85 3.02 4.42
N VAL A 68 8.83 3.48 3.70
CA VAL A 68 7.92 4.53 4.17
C VAL A 68 6.49 4.23 3.75
N VAL A 69 5.51 4.47 4.61
CA VAL A 69 4.09 4.44 4.23
C VAL A 69 3.73 5.70 3.47
N ILE A 70 3.16 5.50 2.28
CA ILE A 70 2.59 6.54 1.45
C ILE A 70 1.08 6.32 1.37
N GLY A 71 0.33 7.26 1.94
CA GLY A 71 -1.15 7.29 1.89
C GLY A 71 -1.72 8.31 0.91
N ALA A 72 -0.86 9.14 0.29
CA ALA A 72 -1.26 10.14 -0.69
C ALA A 72 -0.96 9.62 -2.10
N PHE A 73 -2.00 9.18 -2.80
CA PHE A 73 -1.94 8.70 -4.18
C PHE A 73 -3.32 8.79 -4.83
N ASP A 74 -3.38 8.65 -6.16
CA ASP A 74 -4.64 8.51 -6.91
C ASP A 74 -5.12 7.06 -6.89
N ASP A 75 -6.25 6.81 -6.22
CA ASP A 75 -6.81 5.46 -6.04
C ASP A 75 -7.11 4.76 -7.38
N GLU A 76 -7.61 5.48 -8.38
CA GLU A 76 -8.05 4.90 -9.65
C GLU A 76 -6.85 4.57 -10.54
N GLU A 77 -5.85 5.45 -10.59
CA GLU A 77 -4.60 5.15 -11.30
C GLU A 77 -3.86 3.98 -10.64
N VAL A 78 -3.77 3.91 -9.31
CA VAL A 78 -3.16 2.77 -8.61
C VAL A 78 -3.90 1.47 -8.92
N LYS A 79 -5.24 1.46 -8.91
CA LYS A 79 -6.03 0.27 -9.28
C LYS A 79 -5.71 -0.20 -10.69
N LYS A 80 -5.66 0.73 -11.65
CA LYS A 80 -5.36 0.44 -13.05
C LYS A 80 -3.96 -0.12 -13.24
N ILE A 81 -2.95 0.51 -12.62
CA ILE A 81 -1.54 0.09 -12.72
C ILE A 81 -1.33 -1.32 -12.13
N MET A 82 -1.95 -1.58 -10.98
CA MET A 82 -1.82 -2.84 -10.22
C MET A 82 -2.84 -3.90 -10.61
N ASN A 83 -3.74 -3.61 -11.56
CA ASN A 83 -4.85 -4.48 -11.97
C ASN A 83 -5.69 -4.97 -10.77
N ILE A 84 -5.98 -4.05 -9.84
CA ILE A 84 -6.81 -4.29 -8.66
C ILE A 84 -8.27 -4.31 -9.10
N GLY A 85 -9.05 -5.31 -8.66
CA GLY A 85 -10.45 -5.45 -9.05
C GLY A 85 -11.38 -4.45 -8.37
N ASP A 86 -12.54 -4.18 -8.97
CA ASP A 86 -13.51 -3.15 -8.55
C ASP A 86 -13.97 -3.19 -7.08
N LYS A 87 -13.89 -4.38 -6.46
CA LYS A 87 -14.32 -4.59 -5.06
C LYS A 87 -13.22 -4.33 -4.04
N GLU A 88 -12.02 -4.03 -4.51
CA GLU A 88 -10.80 -3.86 -3.72
C GLU A 88 -10.32 -2.41 -3.83
N GLN A 89 -9.85 -1.85 -2.71
CA GLN A 89 -9.44 -0.46 -2.63
C GLN A 89 -7.98 -0.40 -2.15
N PRO A 90 -7.07 0.28 -2.87
CA PRO A 90 -5.73 0.53 -2.37
C PRO A 90 -5.79 1.42 -1.12
N LEU A 91 -4.86 1.23 -0.20
CA LEU A 91 -4.83 1.93 1.09
C LEU A 91 -3.45 2.49 1.42
N TYR A 92 -2.37 1.75 1.13
CA TYR A 92 -0.99 2.22 1.28
C TYR A 92 -0.13 1.79 0.09
N ILE A 93 0.87 2.59 -0.21
CA ILE A 93 2.04 2.22 -1.01
C ILE A 93 3.25 2.23 -0.07
N MET A 94 4.08 1.20 -0.11
CA MET A 94 5.27 1.05 0.71
C MET A 94 6.47 0.67 -0.16
N PRO A 95 7.26 1.64 -0.65
CA PRO A 95 8.55 1.36 -1.24
C PRO A 95 9.53 0.78 -0.22
N VAL A 96 10.22 -0.29 -0.59
CA VAL A 96 11.28 -0.93 0.18
C VAL A 96 12.59 -0.88 -0.62
N GLY A 97 13.65 -0.40 -0.02
CA GLY A 97 14.95 -0.22 -0.66
C GLY A 97 16.10 -0.19 0.34
N LYS A 98 17.32 -0.03 -0.16
CA LYS A 98 18.44 0.30 0.73
C LYS A 98 18.21 1.69 1.32
N GLU A 99 18.54 1.84 2.60
CA GLU A 99 18.69 3.17 3.22
C GLU A 99 19.82 3.97 2.56
#